data_AF-A0A2N9LCQ9-F1
#
_entry.id   AF-A0A2N9LCQ9-F1
#
_cell.length_a   1.000
_cell.length_b   1.000
_cell.length_c   1.000
_cell.angle_alpha   90.00
_cell.angle_beta   90.00
_cell.angle_gamma   90.00
#
_symmetry.space_group_name_H-M   'P 1'
#
loop_
_entity.id
_entity.type
_entity.pdbx_description
1 polymer ?
#
loop_
_entity_poly.entity_id
_entity_poly.type
_entity_poly.pdbx_seq_one_letter_code
_entity_poly.pdbx_strand_id
1 'polypeptide(L)'
;MPKRNSLKSVSGDLTRRTFIEAIAFTAAGCALSHAGKMSAQGDTSISLFDGKTLEGWIQVQNSSTAFSEEDILDASSLAGRLLSPSGALLAFLRDQLPDALREQLPSIAAAKTEPQSGRSPLAHGLNKIITGGPVYEAERFADVILRPGTQALLQNDPRGAALIHLNRLLLEDALPSELARSLPSGWIVQEGAMASTGVGRGVIYTEADYRSFRLLFSVRHVYGNPDHAACVLFFCSRPHGDDLPLDALGGIQFQVPTGGHWDYRPGRNDAGDAEFTRIVKPAVDQHDWSRIELLVDGANGEARLAVAQPVGSAATEVARFKDPAAARSGPIGLQMHNGGLFDEYKDIVIEVDPPADRLITVK
;
A
#
# COMPACT_ATOMS: atom_id res chain seq x y z
N MET A 1 -34.11 42.37 -46.11
CA MET A 1 -34.23 43.71 -45.50
C MET A 1 -35.56 43.78 -44.75
N PRO A 2 -35.73 44.63 -43.72
CA PRO A 2 -34.80 45.00 -42.62
C PRO A 2 -35.56 44.91 -41.25
N LYS A 3 -35.08 45.27 -40.05
CA LYS A 3 -33.81 45.80 -39.50
C LYS A 3 -33.47 45.01 -38.20
N ARG A 4 -32.21 45.03 -37.75
CA ARG A 4 -31.85 44.94 -36.31
C ARG A 4 -32.06 46.31 -35.65
N ASN A 5 -32.24 46.36 -34.32
CA ASN A 5 -31.67 47.35 -33.40
C ASN A 5 -31.81 46.78 -31.97
N SER A 6 -30.80 46.60 -31.12
CA SER A 6 -29.60 47.39 -30.75
C SER A 6 -29.84 48.35 -29.58
N LEU A 7 -29.30 47.93 -28.42
CA LEU A 7 -28.67 48.71 -27.34
C LEU A 7 -29.35 50.00 -26.82
N LYS A 8 -29.52 50.05 -25.49
CA LYS A 8 -28.76 51.01 -24.64
C LYS A 8 -28.79 50.62 -23.16
N SER A 9 -27.62 50.69 -22.54
CA SER A 9 -27.43 50.82 -21.09
C SER A 9 -27.59 52.27 -20.66
N VAL A 10 -27.97 52.50 -19.40
CA VAL A 10 -27.63 53.73 -18.64
C VAL A 10 -27.27 53.32 -17.21
N SER A 11 -26.22 53.95 -16.69
CA SER A 11 -25.60 53.78 -15.38
C SER A 11 -26.35 54.49 -14.24
N GLY A 12 -25.98 54.17 -13.01
CA GLY A 12 -26.40 54.89 -11.81
C GLY A 12 -25.55 54.49 -10.60
N ASP A 13 -24.37 55.10 -10.46
CA ASP A 13 -23.47 54.90 -9.32
C ASP A 13 -24.10 55.31 -7.98
N LEU A 14 -23.62 54.73 -6.88
CA LEU A 14 -23.23 55.50 -5.69
C LEU A 14 -22.21 54.74 -4.83
N THR A 15 -21.32 55.51 -4.18
CA THR A 15 -19.98 55.08 -3.72
C THR A 15 -19.85 54.95 -2.21
N ARG A 16 -18.92 54.09 -1.75
CA ARG A 16 -17.86 54.32 -0.72
C ARG A 16 -17.24 52.96 -0.32
N ARG A 17 -16.04 52.61 -0.80
CA ARG A 17 -14.70 52.92 -0.22
C ARG A 17 -14.49 52.41 1.22
N THR A 18 -13.74 51.31 1.34
CA THR A 18 -12.72 51.13 2.39
C THR A 18 -11.50 50.37 1.83
N PHE A 19 -10.31 50.86 2.15
CA PHE A 19 -9.00 50.18 2.01
C PHE A 19 -8.58 49.72 3.44
N ILE A 20 -7.47 49.04 3.76
CA ILE A 20 -6.20 48.68 3.09
C ILE A 20 -5.64 47.45 3.87
N GLU A 21 -4.65 46.63 3.49
CA GLU A 21 -3.68 46.55 2.39
C GLU A 21 -3.35 45.06 2.10
N ALA A 22 -2.43 44.75 1.17
CA ALA A 22 -1.67 43.51 1.15
C ALA A 22 -0.17 43.85 1.17
N ILE A 23 0.61 43.23 2.07
CA ILE A 23 2.07 43.45 2.16
C ILE A 23 2.80 42.14 1.90
N ALA A 24 3.59 42.12 0.83
CA ALA A 24 4.69 41.19 0.67
C ALA A 24 5.98 41.91 1.07
N PHE A 25 6.88 41.25 1.80
CA PHE A 25 8.27 41.71 1.91
C PHE A 25 9.27 40.56 2.08
N THR A 26 10.45 40.78 1.51
CA THR A 26 11.55 39.82 1.35
C THR A 26 12.44 39.72 2.59
N ALA A 27 13.26 38.67 2.64
CA ALA A 27 14.13 38.36 3.78
C ALA A 27 15.35 39.30 3.93
N ALA A 28 15.70 39.61 5.19
CA ALA A 28 17.06 39.76 5.71
C ALA A 28 17.00 39.77 7.25
N GLY A 29 17.90 39.08 7.95
CA GLY A 29 17.80 38.88 9.40
C GLY A 29 18.63 39.85 10.24
N CYS A 30 18.30 39.93 11.53
CA CYS A 30 19.28 40.18 12.59
C CYS A 30 18.76 39.58 13.91
N ALA A 31 19.63 38.89 14.65
CA ALA A 31 19.26 38.24 15.91
C ALA A 31 19.36 39.23 17.08
N LEU A 32 18.48 39.07 18.08
CA LEU A 32 18.78 39.48 19.46
C LEU A 32 18.08 38.54 20.45
N SER A 33 18.77 38.26 21.55
CA SER A 33 18.58 37.10 22.42
C SER A 33 17.50 37.24 23.48
N HIS A 34 16.82 36.12 23.80
CA HIS A 34 16.35 35.85 25.16
C HIS A 34 16.95 34.52 25.64
N ALA A 35 17.95 34.60 26.52
CA ALA A 35 18.67 33.45 27.04
C ALA A 35 17.89 32.77 28.19
N GLY A 36 16.90 31.95 27.85
CA GLY A 36 16.44 30.89 28.73
C GLY A 36 17.44 29.73 28.71
N LYS A 37 17.87 29.24 29.89
CA LYS A 37 18.72 28.04 29.97
C LYS A 37 17.91 26.80 29.56
N MET A 38 17.97 26.43 28.29
CA MET A 38 17.47 25.14 27.82
C MET A 38 18.50 24.04 28.12
N SER A 39 18.02 22.92 28.66
CA SER A 39 18.79 21.69 28.75
C SER A 39 19.19 21.23 27.34
N ALA A 40 20.42 20.74 27.20
CA ALA A 40 20.82 20.04 25.99
C ALA A 40 20.08 18.68 25.88
N GLN A 41 20.07 18.12 24.66
CA GLN A 41 19.32 16.91 24.28
C GLN A 41 17.79 17.08 24.27
N GLY A 42 17.28 17.90 23.35
CA GLY A 42 15.89 17.79 22.91
C GLY A 42 15.73 16.53 22.06
N ASP A 43 14.73 15.71 22.37
CA ASP A 43 14.39 14.52 21.58
C ASP A 43 13.85 14.96 20.21
N THR A 44 14.57 14.65 19.14
CA THR A 44 14.22 15.02 17.76
C THR A 44 13.31 13.98 17.10
N SER A 45 12.81 13.00 17.85
CA SER A 45 11.89 12.00 17.31
C SER A 45 10.47 12.57 17.07
N ILE A 46 9.88 12.14 15.96
CA ILE A 46 8.55 12.52 15.49
C ILE A 46 7.68 11.26 15.51
N SER A 47 6.48 11.33 16.08
CA SER A 47 5.52 10.24 15.96
C SER A 47 4.98 10.17 14.53
N LEU A 48 5.02 8.99 13.92
CA LEU A 48 4.41 8.73 12.62
C LEU A 48 2.99 8.17 12.76
N PHE A 49 2.55 7.76 13.95
CA PHE A 49 1.24 7.15 14.15
C PHE A 49 0.66 7.54 15.51
N ASP A 50 -0.55 8.08 15.53
CA ASP A 50 -1.19 8.67 16.71
C ASP A 50 -2.00 7.66 17.55
N GLY A 51 -2.10 6.40 17.09
CA GLY A 51 -2.92 5.36 17.72
C GLY A 51 -4.42 5.49 17.46
N LYS A 52 -4.88 6.34 16.52
CA LYS A 52 -6.30 6.64 16.28
C LYS A 52 -6.68 6.72 14.81
N THR A 53 -5.80 7.24 13.97
CA THR A 53 -6.04 7.46 12.53
C THR A 53 -4.88 6.89 11.70
N LEU A 54 -5.10 6.75 10.39
CA LEU A 54 -4.05 6.43 9.43
C LEU A 54 -3.61 7.69 8.66
N GLU A 55 -3.81 8.88 9.25
CA GLU A 55 -3.36 10.15 8.66
C GLU A 55 -1.82 10.16 8.57
N GLY A 56 -1.27 10.64 7.46
CA GLY A 56 0.16 10.52 7.17
C GLY A 56 0.57 9.18 6.52
N TRP A 57 -0.39 8.29 6.24
CA TRP A 57 -0.15 6.99 5.60
C TRP A 57 -1.06 6.72 4.40
N ILE A 58 -0.47 6.17 3.35
CA ILE A 58 -1.16 5.77 2.11
C ILE A 58 -1.18 4.24 2.03
N GLN A 59 -2.34 3.67 1.72
CA GLN A 59 -2.48 2.22 1.50
C GLN A 59 -2.37 1.87 0.02
N VAL A 60 -1.51 0.90 -0.29
CA VAL A 60 -1.46 0.16 -1.55
C VAL A 60 -1.78 -1.31 -1.25
N GLN A 61 -3.00 -1.73 -1.61
CA GLN A 61 -3.40 -3.13 -1.62
C GLN A 61 -3.00 -3.72 -2.97
N ASN A 62 -2.14 -4.74 -3.04
CA ASN A 62 -1.89 -5.41 -4.32
C ASN A 62 -3.13 -6.22 -4.77
N SER A 63 -4.00 -6.62 -3.83
CA SER A 63 -5.31 -7.19 -4.14
C SER A 63 -6.28 -6.20 -4.78
N SER A 64 -6.07 -4.87 -4.69
CA SER A 64 -7.00 -3.91 -5.31
C SER A 64 -6.83 -3.83 -6.83
N THR A 65 -5.65 -4.16 -7.38
CA THR A 65 -5.33 -4.07 -8.82
C THR A 65 -4.99 -5.40 -9.49
N ALA A 66 -5.04 -6.53 -8.78
CA ALA A 66 -4.83 -7.86 -9.34
C ALA A 66 -5.67 -8.93 -8.62
N PHE A 67 -6.14 -9.92 -9.36
CA PHE A 67 -6.69 -11.17 -8.86
C PHE A 67 -5.57 -12.19 -8.62
N SER A 68 -5.58 -12.79 -7.44
CA SER A 68 -4.82 -13.96 -7.05
C SER A 68 -5.63 -15.25 -7.28
N GLU A 69 -5.04 -16.41 -7.02
CA GLU A 69 -5.78 -17.68 -7.04
C GLU A 69 -6.81 -17.75 -5.90
N GLU A 70 -6.48 -17.19 -4.74
CA GLU A 70 -7.35 -17.16 -3.55
C GLU A 70 -8.60 -16.31 -3.74
N ASP A 71 -8.55 -15.33 -4.65
CA ASP A 71 -9.70 -14.51 -5.01
C ASP A 71 -10.78 -15.26 -5.80
N ILE A 72 -10.47 -16.43 -6.37
CA ILE A 72 -11.41 -17.24 -7.15
C ILE A 72 -12.08 -18.25 -6.23
N LEU A 73 -13.19 -17.86 -5.58
CA LEU A 73 -13.90 -18.69 -4.61
C LEU A 73 -14.35 -20.03 -5.22
N ASP A 74 -14.97 -19.98 -6.41
CA ASP A 74 -15.44 -21.15 -7.15
C ASP A 74 -15.04 -21.08 -8.64
N ALA A 75 -13.95 -21.76 -9.00
CA ALA A 75 -13.46 -21.81 -10.38
C ALA A 75 -14.42 -22.57 -11.31
N SER A 76 -15.16 -23.57 -10.79
CA SER A 76 -16.06 -24.41 -11.58
C SER A 76 -17.31 -23.63 -11.99
N SER A 77 -17.93 -22.88 -11.06
CA SER A 77 -19.04 -21.97 -11.37
C SER A 77 -18.60 -20.86 -12.33
N LEU A 78 -17.45 -20.21 -12.06
CA LEU A 78 -16.94 -19.13 -12.90
C LEU A 78 -16.69 -19.60 -14.34
N ALA A 79 -15.99 -20.72 -14.51
CA ALA A 79 -15.75 -21.30 -15.83
C ALA A 79 -17.05 -21.72 -16.53
N GLY A 80 -18.03 -22.26 -15.80
CA GLY A 80 -19.35 -22.60 -16.35
C GLY A 80 -20.11 -21.37 -16.87
N ARG A 81 -20.09 -20.26 -16.13
CA ARG A 81 -20.71 -18.98 -16.52
C ARG A 81 -20.01 -18.34 -17.72
N LEU A 82 -18.69 -18.48 -17.84
CA LEU A 82 -17.92 -18.01 -19.00
C LEU A 82 -18.07 -18.92 -20.23
N LEU A 83 -18.27 -20.22 -20.03
CA LEU A 83 -18.53 -21.20 -21.09
C LEU A 83 -19.93 -21.05 -21.70
N SER A 84 -20.91 -20.68 -20.89
CA SER A 84 -22.29 -20.40 -21.31
C SER A 84 -22.77 -19.03 -20.79
N PRO A 85 -22.30 -17.92 -21.38
CA PRO A 85 -22.65 -16.58 -20.94
C PRO A 85 -24.15 -16.29 -20.92
N SER A 86 -24.58 -15.63 -19.84
CA SER A 86 -25.91 -15.02 -19.74
C SER A 86 -25.74 -13.53 -19.45
N GLY A 87 -26.31 -12.68 -20.30
CA GLY A 87 -26.15 -11.22 -20.22
C GLY A 87 -24.85 -10.69 -20.86
N ALA A 88 -24.81 -9.37 -21.07
CA ALA A 88 -23.77 -8.71 -21.85
C ALA A 88 -22.38 -8.74 -21.17
N LEU A 89 -22.31 -8.65 -19.84
CA LEU A 89 -21.04 -8.72 -19.12
C LEU A 89 -20.34 -10.07 -19.32
N LEU A 90 -21.00 -11.21 -19.06
CA LEU A 90 -20.35 -12.52 -19.21
C LEU A 90 -19.91 -12.81 -20.66
N ALA A 91 -20.65 -12.30 -21.65
CA ALA A 91 -20.26 -12.38 -23.05
C ALA A 91 -18.98 -11.58 -23.31
N PHE A 92 -18.93 -10.31 -22.89
CA PHE A 92 -17.71 -9.49 -22.95
C PHE A 92 -16.53 -10.15 -22.25
N LEU A 93 -16.70 -10.65 -21.03
CA LEU A 93 -15.61 -11.29 -20.27
C LEU A 93 -15.04 -12.49 -21.04
N ARG A 94 -15.89 -13.38 -21.55
CA ARG A 94 -15.47 -14.52 -22.39
C ARG A 94 -14.71 -14.07 -23.63
N ASP A 95 -15.18 -13.02 -24.31
CA ASP A 95 -14.58 -12.52 -25.55
C ASP A 95 -13.22 -11.86 -25.31
N GLN A 96 -12.96 -11.35 -24.10
CA GLN A 96 -11.64 -10.84 -23.68
C GLN A 96 -10.67 -11.91 -23.14
N LEU A 97 -11.13 -13.15 -22.86
CA LEU A 97 -10.21 -14.21 -22.42
C LEU A 97 -9.24 -14.63 -23.54
N PRO A 98 -7.98 -14.97 -23.24
CA PRO A 98 -7.07 -15.61 -24.19
C PRO A 98 -7.65 -16.92 -24.74
N ASP A 99 -7.40 -17.23 -26.02
CA ASP A 99 -7.93 -18.45 -26.66
C ASP A 99 -7.58 -19.73 -25.91
N ALA A 100 -6.31 -19.87 -25.51
CA ALA A 100 -5.85 -21.01 -24.72
C ALA A 100 -6.58 -21.18 -23.38
N LEU A 101 -7.17 -20.11 -22.83
CA LEU A 101 -8.01 -20.17 -21.63
C LEU A 101 -9.46 -20.50 -21.99
N ARG A 102 -10.00 -19.95 -23.08
CA ARG A 102 -11.33 -20.32 -23.59
C ARG A 102 -11.45 -21.82 -23.86
N GLU A 103 -10.39 -22.43 -24.41
CA GLU A 103 -10.29 -23.88 -24.64
C GLU A 103 -10.29 -24.71 -23.35
N GLN A 104 -9.82 -24.16 -22.22
CA GLN A 104 -9.77 -24.84 -20.92
C GLN A 104 -11.08 -24.77 -20.14
N LEU A 105 -11.96 -23.79 -20.43
CA LEU A 105 -13.23 -23.58 -19.70
C LEU A 105 -14.09 -24.85 -19.54
N PRO A 106 -14.27 -25.74 -20.54
CA PRO A 106 -15.04 -26.98 -20.36
C PRO A 106 -14.46 -27.93 -19.32
N SER A 107 -13.13 -28.01 -19.22
CA SER A 107 -12.43 -28.86 -18.25
C SER A 107 -12.57 -28.31 -16.83
N ILE A 108 -12.35 -27.00 -16.67
CA ILE A 108 -12.49 -26.31 -15.37
C ILE A 108 -13.94 -26.36 -14.88
N ALA A 109 -14.92 -26.11 -15.76
CA ALA A 109 -16.34 -26.19 -15.43
C ALA A 109 -16.80 -27.62 -15.03
N ALA A 110 -16.10 -28.66 -15.50
CA ALA A 110 -16.39 -30.05 -15.12
C ALA A 110 -15.82 -30.44 -13.74
N ALA A 111 -14.80 -29.75 -13.24
CA ALA A 111 -14.07 -30.06 -12.00
C ALA A 111 -14.82 -29.73 -10.69
N LYS A 112 -16.12 -30.02 -10.61
CA LYS A 112 -17.03 -29.60 -9.52
C LYS A 112 -16.63 -30.07 -8.11
N THR A 113 -15.87 -31.16 -8.01
CA THR A 113 -15.38 -31.68 -6.72
C THR A 113 -14.03 -31.08 -6.31
N GLU A 114 -13.39 -30.30 -7.18
CA GLU A 114 -12.11 -29.63 -6.96
C GLU A 114 -12.23 -28.14 -7.35
N PRO A 115 -13.02 -27.31 -6.63
CA PRO A 115 -13.31 -25.92 -7.02
C PRO A 115 -12.08 -24.99 -7.06
N GLN A 116 -10.94 -25.46 -6.55
CA GLN A 116 -9.64 -24.82 -6.64
C GLN A 116 -8.86 -25.16 -7.93
N SER A 117 -9.26 -26.21 -8.65
CA SER A 117 -8.68 -26.57 -9.94
C SER A 117 -9.05 -25.51 -10.99
N GLY A 118 -8.04 -24.92 -11.64
CA GLY A 118 -8.24 -23.85 -12.63
C GLY A 118 -8.28 -22.42 -12.07
N ARG A 119 -8.05 -22.20 -10.77
CA ARG A 119 -7.94 -20.83 -10.18
C ARG A 119 -6.84 -20.00 -10.85
N SER A 120 -5.62 -20.54 -10.95
CA SER A 120 -4.47 -19.88 -11.60
C SER A 120 -4.75 -19.34 -13.01
N PRO A 121 -5.20 -20.15 -13.99
CA PRO A 121 -5.49 -19.63 -15.32
C PRO A 121 -6.69 -18.66 -15.35
N LEU A 122 -7.72 -18.84 -14.53
CA LEU A 122 -8.83 -17.88 -14.43
C LEU A 122 -8.38 -16.52 -13.88
N ALA A 123 -7.60 -16.51 -12.80
CA ALA A 123 -7.04 -15.29 -12.23
C ALA A 123 -6.16 -14.55 -13.25
N HIS A 124 -5.34 -15.27 -14.03
CA HIS A 124 -4.59 -14.68 -15.15
C HIS A 124 -5.51 -14.06 -16.21
N GLY A 125 -6.60 -14.74 -16.57
CA GLY A 125 -7.62 -14.22 -17.50
C GLY A 125 -8.27 -12.93 -17.00
N LEU A 126 -8.72 -12.90 -15.75
CA LEU A 126 -9.32 -11.69 -15.15
C LEU A 126 -8.31 -10.54 -15.05
N ASN A 127 -7.04 -10.82 -14.73
CA ASN A 127 -5.97 -9.82 -14.72
C ASN A 127 -5.76 -9.16 -16.09
N LYS A 128 -5.87 -9.91 -17.19
CA LYS A 128 -5.86 -9.33 -18.55
C LYS A 128 -7.05 -8.43 -18.81
N ILE A 129 -8.23 -8.79 -18.29
CA ILE A 129 -9.45 -7.98 -18.46
C ILE A 129 -9.36 -6.66 -17.70
N ILE A 130 -9.04 -6.69 -16.40
CA ILE A 130 -9.01 -5.47 -15.58
C ILE A 130 -7.90 -4.49 -15.97
N THR A 131 -6.84 -4.97 -16.65
CA THR A 131 -5.75 -4.13 -17.20
C THR A 131 -5.97 -3.71 -18.66
N GLY A 132 -6.95 -4.28 -19.38
CA GLY A 132 -7.15 -4.07 -20.82
C GLY A 132 -7.87 -2.78 -21.21
N GLY A 133 -8.57 -2.13 -20.29
CA GLY A 133 -9.37 -0.92 -20.52
C GLY A 133 -10.62 -0.88 -19.65
N PRO A 134 -11.52 0.11 -19.83
CA PRO A 134 -12.75 0.19 -19.05
C PRO A 134 -13.66 -1.04 -19.26
N VAL A 135 -14.02 -1.70 -18.17
CA VAL A 135 -14.97 -2.84 -18.18
C VAL A 135 -16.42 -2.34 -18.17
N TYR A 136 -16.69 -1.19 -17.54
CA TYR A 136 -18.02 -0.62 -17.37
C TYR A 136 -18.64 -0.10 -18.68
N GLU A 137 -19.79 -0.65 -19.03
CA GLU A 137 -20.79 -0.05 -19.91
C GLU A 137 -22.16 -0.27 -19.24
N ALA A 138 -23.12 0.64 -19.44
CA ALA A 138 -24.41 0.59 -18.75
C ALA A 138 -25.17 -0.71 -19.03
N GLU A 139 -25.10 -1.21 -20.26
CA GLU A 139 -25.73 -2.45 -20.74
C GLU A 139 -25.09 -3.70 -20.11
N ARG A 140 -23.80 -3.66 -19.75
CA ARG A 140 -23.09 -4.79 -19.12
C ARG A 140 -23.48 -4.91 -17.64
N PHE A 141 -23.72 -3.78 -16.97
CA PHE A 141 -23.98 -3.72 -15.53
C PHE A 141 -25.45 -3.44 -15.18
N ALA A 142 -26.37 -3.50 -16.15
CA ALA A 142 -27.79 -3.18 -15.98
C ALA A 142 -28.47 -3.95 -14.83
N ASP A 143 -28.11 -5.22 -14.62
CA ASP A 143 -28.66 -6.09 -13.57
C ASP A 143 -27.75 -6.19 -12.32
N VAL A 144 -26.70 -5.36 -12.22
CA VAL A 144 -25.69 -5.44 -11.16
C VAL A 144 -25.86 -4.31 -10.13
N ILE A 145 -26.04 -4.66 -8.86
CA ILE A 145 -26.12 -3.70 -7.76
C ILE A 145 -24.70 -3.33 -7.31
N LEU A 146 -24.17 -2.23 -7.84
CA LEU A 146 -22.84 -1.71 -7.47
C LEU A 146 -22.79 -1.24 -6.01
N ARG A 147 -21.72 -1.58 -5.28
CA ARG A 147 -21.45 -1.07 -3.93
C ARG A 147 -21.22 0.47 -3.93
N PRO A 148 -21.49 1.19 -2.83
CA PRO A 148 -21.25 2.64 -2.74
C PRO A 148 -19.80 3.06 -3.09
N GLY A 149 -18.80 2.27 -2.70
CA GLY A 149 -17.40 2.52 -3.07
C GLY A 149 -17.15 2.39 -4.57
N THR A 150 -17.69 1.35 -5.21
CA THR A 150 -17.63 1.16 -6.67
C THR A 150 -18.31 2.31 -7.41
N GLN A 151 -19.48 2.75 -6.94
CA GLN A 151 -20.21 3.89 -7.52
C GLN A 151 -19.42 5.21 -7.39
N ALA A 152 -18.84 5.48 -6.21
CA ALA A 152 -18.04 6.68 -5.99
C ALA A 152 -16.78 6.70 -6.86
N LEU A 153 -16.09 5.56 -6.99
CA LEU A 153 -14.91 5.46 -7.85
C LEU A 153 -15.27 5.61 -9.34
N LEU A 154 -16.38 5.02 -9.78
CA LEU A 154 -16.90 5.15 -11.15
C LEU A 154 -17.22 6.62 -11.53
N GLN A 155 -17.72 7.41 -10.58
CA GLN A 155 -18.06 8.83 -10.80
C GLN A 155 -16.84 9.74 -11.00
N ASN A 156 -15.62 9.28 -10.69
CA ASN A 156 -14.40 10.09 -10.68
C ASN A 156 -13.54 9.98 -11.97
N ASP A 157 -14.05 9.35 -13.05
CA ASP A 157 -13.29 9.08 -14.30
C ASP A 157 -11.87 8.50 -14.06
N PRO A 158 -11.76 7.37 -13.33
CA PRO A 158 -10.48 6.89 -12.85
C PRO A 158 -9.58 6.37 -13.98
N ARG A 159 -8.26 6.48 -13.79
CA ARG A 159 -7.23 6.14 -14.79
C ARG A 159 -6.12 5.30 -14.17
N GLY A 160 -5.30 4.66 -15.02
CA GLY A 160 -4.22 3.74 -14.62
C GLY A 160 -4.62 2.79 -13.49
N ALA A 161 -3.87 2.80 -12.38
CA ALA A 161 -4.14 1.97 -11.21
C ALA A 161 -5.56 2.11 -10.66
N ALA A 162 -6.14 3.32 -10.64
CA ALA A 162 -7.51 3.55 -10.16
C ALA A 162 -8.57 2.96 -11.11
N LEU A 163 -8.32 2.94 -12.43
CA LEU A 163 -9.19 2.27 -13.40
C LEU A 163 -9.15 0.75 -13.23
N ILE A 164 -7.96 0.19 -13.01
CA ILE A 164 -7.77 -1.24 -12.77
C ILE A 164 -8.50 -1.65 -11.48
N HIS A 165 -8.44 -0.80 -10.45
CA HIS A 165 -9.20 -1.01 -9.21
C HIS A 165 -10.71 -0.95 -9.43
N LEU A 166 -11.22 0.05 -10.16
CA LEU A 166 -12.62 0.12 -10.54
C LEU A 166 -13.07 -1.14 -11.29
N ASN A 167 -12.29 -1.56 -12.30
CA ASN A 167 -12.55 -2.77 -13.07
C ASN A 167 -12.65 -4.02 -12.17
N ARG A 168 -11.74 -4.17 -11.19
CA ARG A 168 -11.84 -5.27 -10.22
C ARG A 168 -13.11 -5.17 -9.37
N LEU A 169 -13.41 -4.02 -8.77
CA LEU A 169 -14.62 -3.84 -7.94
C LEU A 169 -15.92 -4.13 -8.69
N LEU A 170 -15.98 -3.75 -9.97
CA LEU A 170 -17.11 -4.04 -10.86
C LEU A 170 -17.31 -5.56 -11.05
N LEU A 171 -16.23 -6.32 -11.25
CA LEU A 171 -16.32 -7.78 -11.38
C LEU A 171 -16.74 -8.45 -10.06
N GLU A 172 -16.22 -7.99 -8.92
CA GLU A 172 -16.65 -8.48 -7.60
C GLU A 172 -18.14 -8.22 -7.33
N ASP A 173 -18.66 -7.08 -7.77
CA ASP A 173 -20.08 -6.71 -7.61
C ASP A 173 -20.99 -7.59 -8.49
N ALA A 174 -20.51 -7.98 -9.68
CA ALA A 174 -21.26 -8.78 -10.65
C ALA A 174 -21.14 -10.31 -10.46
N LEU A 175 -20.06 -10.78 -9.81
CA LEU A 175 -19.73 -12.19 -9.61
C LEU A 175 -19.48 -12.54 -8.12
N PRO A 176 -20.37 -12.14 -7.17
CA PRO A 176 -20.11 -12.22 -5.74
C PRO A 176 -20.12 -13.64 -5.14
N SER A 177 -20.50 -14.65 -5.92
CA SER A 177 -20.42 -16.06 -5.52
C SER A 177 -19.12 -16.72 -5.99
N GLU A 178 -18.53 -16.19 -7.06
CA GLU A 178 -17.34 -16.71 -7.71
C GLU A 178 -16.06 -15.98 -7.30
N LEU A 179 -16.16 -14.71 -6.92
CA LEU A 179 -15.04 -13.83 -6.62
C LEU A 179 -15.06 -13.34 -5.17
N ALA A 180 -13.89 -13.36 -4.53
CA ALA A 180 -13.68 -12.78 -3.22
C ALA A 180 -13.82 -11.26 -3.31
N ARG A 181 -14.52 -10.67 -2.34
CA ARG A 181 -14.60 -9.21 -2.21
C ARG A 181 -13.31 -8.67 -1.63
N SER A 182 -12.71 -7.70 -2.32
CA SER A 182 -11.75 -6.78 -1.70
C SER A 182 -12.42 -6.12 -0.50
N LEU A 183 -11.83 -6.24 0.69
CA LEU A 183 -12.26 -5.40 1.82
C LEU A 183 -11.84 -3.95 1.57
N PRO A 184 -12.65 -2.96 2.03
CA PRO A 184 -12.45 -1.54 1.70
C PRO A 184 -11.16 -0.93 2.29
N SER A 185 -10.41 -1.66 3.10
CA SER A 185 -9.12 -1.23 3.63
C SER A 185 -8.24 -2.45 3.90
N GLY A 186 -6.95 -2.34 3.58
CA GLY A 186 -5.96 -3.38 3.90
C GLY A 186 -5.44 -3.26 5.33
N TRP A 187 -5.60 -2.07 5.91
CA TRP A 187 -5.07 -1.67 7.20
C TRP A 187 -6.10 -0.84 7.96
N ILE A 188 -6.23 -1.11 9.25
CA ILE A 188 -7.17 -0.41 10.15
C ILE A 188 -6.43 0.06 11.41
N VAL A 189 -7.09 0.87 12.22
CA VAL A 189 -6.67 1.09 13.61
C VAL A 189 -7.46 0.15 14.51
N GLN A 190 -6.76 -0.74 15.21
CA GLN A 190 -7.31 -1.67 16.19
C GLN A 190 -6.60 -1.46 17.53
N GLU A 191 -7.36 -1.12 18.58
CA GLU A 191 -6.86 -1.00 19.97
C GLU A 191 -5.59 -0.14 20.15
N GLY A 192 -5.41 0.89 19.31
CA GLY A 192 -4.23 1.76 19.33
C GLY A 192 -3.03 1.26 18.53
N ALA A 193 -3.18 0.15 17.80
CA ALA A 193 -2.24 -0.35 16.81
C ALA A 193 -2.77 -0.13 15.38
N MET A 194 -1.85 0.09 14.45
CA MET A 194 -2.09 -0.05 13.02
C MET A 194 -2.05 -1.55 12.71
N ALA A 195 -3.18 -2.11 12.31
CA ALA A 195 -3.34 -3.54 12.09
C ALA A 195 -3.59 -3.84 10.62
N SER A 196 -2.92 -4.85 10.06
CA SER A 196 -3.30 -5.44 8.78
C SER A 196 -4.60 -6.23 8.95
N THR A 197 -5.30 -6.52 7.84
CA THR A 197 -6.64 -7.13 7.87
C THR A 197 -6.70 -8.55 7.29
N GLY A 198 -5.59 -9.09 6.79
CA GLY A 198 -5.51 -10.40 6.14
C GLY A 198 -6.12 -10.46 4.73
N VAL A 199 -6.42 -9.32 4.09
CA VAL A 199 -7.30 -9.25 2.89
C VAL A 199 -6.59 -9.51 1.56
N GLY A 200 -5.43 -10.14 1.63
CA GLY A 200 -4.48 -10.30 0.54
C GLY A 200 -3.14 -9.68 0.91
N ARG A 201 -2.31 -9.44 -0.10
CA ARG A 201 -0.97 -8.88 0.05
C ARG A 201 -0.99 -7.37 -0.17
N GLY A 202 -0.26 -6.59 0.64
CA GLY A 202 -0.26 -5.13 0.50
C GLY A 202 0.70 -4.39 1.43
N VAL A 203 0.87 -3.10 1.16
CA VAL A 203 1.75 -2.19 1.89
C VAL A 203 0.96 -0.96 2.33
N ILE A 204 1.13 -0.52 3.58
CA ILE A 204 0.81 0.84 4.01
C ILE A 204 2.12 1.60 4.18
N TYR A 205 2.21 2.82 3.65
CA TYR A 205 3.48 3.55 3.58
C TYR A 205 3.32 5.05 3.86
N THR A 206 4.42 5.68 4.27
CA THR A 206 4.41 7.09 4.70
C THR A 206 4.10 8.06 3.56
N GLU A 207 3.27 9.07 3.83
CA GLU A 207 3.01 10.18 2.91
C GLU A 207 4.31 10.93 2.55
N ALA A 208 5.22 11.07 3.52
CA ALA A 208 6.55 11.64 3.34
C ALA A 208 7.61 10.62 2.86
N ASP A 209 8.66 11.13 2.23
CA ASP A 209 9.85 10.37 1.83
C ASP A 209 11.02 10.60 2.79
N TYR A 210 11.77 9.55 3.08
CA TYR A 210 12.94 9.55 3.95
C TYR A 210 14.14 8.90 3.25
N ARG A 211 15.36 9.28 3.66
CA ARG A 211 16.61 8.73 3.10
C ARG A 211 17.52 8.13 4.17
N SER A 212 17.81 8.89 5.22
CA SER A 212 18.53 8.43 6.40
C SER A 212 17.67 8.67 7.63
N PHE A 213 17.47 7.64 8.44
CA PHE A 213 16.56 7.70 9.59
C PHE A 213 16.83 6.59 10.60
N ARG A 214 16.42 6.82 11.86
CA ARG A 214 16.20 5.78 12.86
C ARG A 214 14.70 5.67 13.08
N LEU A 215 14.14 4.49 12.84
CA LEU A 215 12.74 4.16 13.10
C LEU A 215 12.68 3.23 14.32
N LEU A 216 11.86 3.60 15.31
CA LEU A 216 11.56 2.76 16.46
C LEU A 216 10.06 2.44 16.45
N PHE A 217 9.70 1.16 16.58
CA PHE A 217 8.30 0.73 16.60
C PHE A 217 8.12 -0.56 17.39
N SER A 218 6.91 -0.80 17.88
CA SER A 218 6.50 -2.05 18.52
C SER A 218 5.70 -2.87 17.52
N VAL A 219 5.96 -4.18 17.38
CA VAL A 219 5.30 -5.06 16.40
C VAL A 219 4.94 -6.43 17.00
N ARG A 220 3.88 -7.06 16.49
CA ARG A 220 3.60 -8.51 16.63
C ARG A 220 2.85 -9.05 15.40
N HIS A 221 3.03 -10.33 15.11
CA HIS A 221 2.21 -11.09 14.16
C HIS A 221 1.11 -11.85 14.92
N VAL A 222 -0.14 -11.40 14.89
CA VAL A 222 -1.20 -11.98 15.73
C VAL A 222 -1.64 -13.36 15.22
N TYR A 223 -1.88 -13.51 13.91
CA TYR A 223 -2.19 -14.81 13.29
C TYR A 223 -2.01 -14.79 11.76
N GLY A 224 -1.82 -15.98 11.18
CA GLY A 224 -1.72 -16.20 9.73
C GLY A 224 -1.85 -17.68 9.36
N ASN A 225 -2.18 -17.98 8.11
CA ASN A 225 -2.15 -19.36 7.58
C ASN A 225 -1.96 -19.37 6.04
N PRO A 226 -0.79 -19.81 5.52
CA PRO A 226 0.42 -20.13 6.28
C PRO A 226 0.91 -18.92 7.06
N ASP A 227 1.47 -19.19 8.24
CA ASP A 227 2.06 -18.16 9.10
C ASP A 227 3.28 -17.52 8.40
N HIS A 228 3.44 -16.20 8.55
CA HIS A 228 4.57 -15.46 8.03
C HIS A 228 4.80 -14.20 8.89
N ALA A 229 6.06 -13.92 9.23
CA ALA A 229 6.44 -12.76 10.02
C ALA A 229 6.03 -11.42 9.38
N ALA A 230 5.68 -10.47 10.25
CA ALA A 230 5.44 -9.06 9.93
C ALA A 230 6.66 -8.43 9.21
N CYS A 231 6.45 -7.40 8.38
CA CYS A 231 7.47 -6.90 7.46
C CYS A 231 7.56 -5.36 7.45
N VAL A 232 8.79 -4.84 7.46
CA VAL A 232 9.10 -3.41 7.25
C VAL A 232 9.96 -3.23 6.00
N LEU A 233 9.71 -2.16 5.25
CA LEU A 233 10.33 -1.83 3.97
C LEU A 233 11.04 -0.47 4.04
N PHE A 234 12.25 -0.40 3.48
CA PHE A 234 13.04 0.83 3.35
C PHE A 234 13.68 0.93 1.96
N PHE A 235 14.20 2.12 1.61
CA PHE A 235 14.63 2.47 0.24
C PHE A 235 13.57 2.15 -0.83
N CYS A 236 12.29 2.35 -0.48
CA CYS A 236 11.16 2.15 -1.38
C CYS A 236 11.15 3.14 -2.55
N SER A 237 10.43 2.81 -3.60
CA SER A 237 10.12 3.70 -4.72
C SER A 237 8.67 4.19 -4.60
N ARG A 238 8.47 5.50 -4.57
CA ARG A 238 7.13 6.11 -4.49
C ARG A 238 6.35 5.87 -5.80
N PRO A 239 5.09 5.41 -5.74
CA PRO A 239 4.20 5.40 -6.92
C PRO A 239 3.91 6.84 -7.39
N HIS A 240 3.93 7.08 -8.69
CA HIS A 240 3.72 8.41 -9.27
C HIS A 240 2.40 8.48 -10.06
N GLY A 241 1.50 9.38 -9.66
CA GLY A 241 0.23 9.59 -10.37
C GLY A 241 -0.60 8.31 -10.45
N ASP A 242 -0.93 7.89 -11.69
CA ASP A 242 -1.74 6.71 -11.97
C ASP A 242 -0.91 5.42 -12.18
N ASP A 243 0.42 5.47 -11.98
CA ASP A 243 1.32 4.31 -12.17
C ASP A 243 0.95 3.16 -11.23
N LEU A 244 1.06 1.92 -11.73
CA LEU A 244 0.96 0.75 -10.87
C LEU A 244 2.14 0.75 -9.88
N PRO A 245 1.90 0.58 -8.57
CA PRO A 245 2.97 0.47 -7.59
C PRO A 245 3.85 -0.75 -7.89
N LEU A 246 5.17 -0.59 -7.74
CA LEU A 246 6.09 -1.71 -7.77
C LEU A 246 5.76 -2.71 -6.65
N ASP A 247 6.12 -3.97 -6.86
CA ASP A 247 5.92 -4.99 -5.85
C ASP A 247 6.69 -4.64 -4.55
N ALA A 248 6.00 -4.63 -3.41
CA ALA A 248 6.50 -4.11 -2.13
C ALA A 248 7.21 -2.73 -2.27
N LEU A 249 6.69 -1.87 -3.14
CA LEU A 249 7.26 -0.58 -3.55
C LEU A 249 8.69 -0.66 -4.15
N GLY A 250 9.13 -1.86 -4.58
CA GLY A 250 10.49 -2.12 -5.03
C GLY A 250 11.55 -1.88 -3.95
N GLY A 251 11.17 -1.96 -2.67
CA GLY A 251 12.02 -1.68 -1.53
C GLY A 251 12.83 -2.89 -1.04
N ILE A 252 13.61 -2.65 0.01
CA ILE A 252 14.35 -3.69 0.74
C ILE A 252 13.52 -4.07 1.98
N GLN A 253 13.23 -5.37 2.16
CA GLN A 253 12.42 -5.90 3.26
C GLN A 253 13.30 -6.42 4.41
N PHE A 254 12.92 -6.10 5.64
CA PHE A 254 13.20 -6.94 6.80
C PHE A 254 11.91 -7.55 7.35
N GLN A 255 11.97 -8.84 7.66
CA GLN A 255 10.97 -9.58 8.41
C GLN A 255 11.26 -9.42 9.90
N VAL A 256 10.29 -8.90 10.63
CA VAL A 256 10.40 -8.55 12.05
C VAL A 256 9.42 -9.39 12.88
N PRO A 257 9.81 -9.85 14.08
CA PRO A 257 11.09 -9.67 14.77
C PRO A 257 12.19 -10.67 14.36
N THR A 258 11.97 -11.52 13.37
CA THR A 258 12.80 -12.73 13.15
C THR A 258 14.15 -12.48 12.44
N GLY A 259 14.31 -11.35 11.76
CA GLY A 259 15.51 -11.01 10.98
C GLY A 259 15.63 -11.80 9.67
N GLY A 260 14.51 -12.24 9.09
CA GLY A 260 14.44 -12.62 7.68
C GLY A 260 14.45 -11.38 6.77
N HIS A 261 14.55 -11.57 5.45
CA HIS A 261 14.74 -10.48 4.51
C HIS A 261 14.31 -10.85 3.08
N TRP A 262 14.16 -9.84 2.23
CA TRP A 262 13.93 -9.98 0.79
C TRP A 262 14.32 -8.68 0.06
N ASP A 263 14.82 -8.77 -1.18
CA ASP A 263 15.05 -7.61 -2.05
C ASP A 263 13.94 -7.57 -3.10
N TYR A 264 13.13 -6.51 -3.15
CA TYR A 264 12.08 -6.36 -4.17
C TYR A 264 12.47 -5.45 -5.32
N ARG A 265 13.72 -4.97 -5.39
CA ARG A 265 14.13 -4.06 -6.47
C ARG A 265 13.91 -4.71 -7.84
N PRO A 266 13.52 -3.95 -8.88
CA PRO A 266 13.35 -4.48 -10.22
C PRO A 266 14.59 -5.24 -10.72
N GLY A 267 14.42 -6.51 -11.09
CA GLY A 267 15.51 -7.40 -11.51
C GLY A 267 16.29 -8.07 -10.36
N ARG A 268 15.87 -7.91 -9.10
CA ARG A 268 16.49 -8.44 -7.87
C ARG A 268 15.47 -9.17 -6.96
N ASN A 269 14.29 -9.54 -7.47
CA ASN A 269 13.16 -10.06 -6.68
C ASN A 269 13.43 -11.47 -6.11
N ASP A 270 14.36 -11.55 -5.17
CA ASP A 270 14.98 -12.73 -4.61
C ASP A 270 15.54 -12.45 -3.19
N ALA A 271 16.28 -13.40 -2.64
CA ALA A 271 16.80 -13.30 -1.27
C ALA A 271 17.91 -12.25 -1.09
N GLY A 272 18.59 -11.79 -2.15
CA GLY A 272 19.65 -10.78 -2.06
C GLY A 272 20.80 -11.13 -1.11
N ASP A 273 21.06 -12.43 -0.86
CA ASP A 273 21.88 -12.91 0.27
C ASP A 273 23.33 -12.41 0.31
N ALA A 274 23.86 -11.83 -0.78
CA ALA A 274 25.18 -11.21 -0.78
C ALA A 274 25.19 -9.81 -0.15
N GLU A 275 24.07 -9.10 -0.21
CA GLU A 275 23.86 -7.77 0.36
C GLU A 275 23.31 -7.80 1.80
N PHE A 276 22.72 -8.93 2.24
CA PHE A 276 22.23 -9.13 3.60
C PHE A 276 23.24 -9.85 4.50
N THR A 277 23.21 -9.56 5.80
CA THR A 277 23.98 -10.29 6.82
C THR A 277 23.11 -10.59 8.02
N ARG A 278 22.83 -11.87 8.27
CA ARG A 278 22.21 -12.31 9.52
C ARG A 278 23.27 -12.32 10.64
N ILE A 279 23.08 -11.48 11.65
CA ILE A 279 23.99 -11.35 12.79
C ILE A 279 23.69 -12.43 13.83
N VAL A 280 22.41 -12.66 14.13
CA VAL A 280 21.95 -13.75 15.00
C VAL A 280 20.55 -14.21 14.59
N LYS A 281 20.17 -15.43 14.96
CA LYS A 281 18.74 -15.81 15.00
C LYS A 281 18.20 -15.43 16.38
N PRO A 282 17.35 -14.40 16.51
CA PRO A 282 16.78 -14.02 17.79
C PRO A 282 15.89 -15.14 18.35
N ALA A 283 15.98 -15.38 19.66
CA ALA A 283 15.11 -16.30 20.38
C ALA A 283 13.84 -15.55 20.82
N VAL A 284 12.97 -15.27 19.85
CA VAL A 284 11.75 -14.46 20.00
C VAL A 284 10.52 -15.24 19.59
N ASP A 285 9.40 -14.97 20.25
CA ASP A 285 8.08 -15.33 19.77
C ASP A 285 7.55 -14.18 18.91
N GLN A 286 7.22 -14.44 17.65
CA GLN A 286 6.70 -13.43 16.73
C GLN A 286 5.26 -12.98 17.07
N HIS A 287 4.52 -13.76 17.86
CA HIS A 287 3.16 -13.46 18.29
C HIS A 287 3.11 -12.52 19.49
N ASP A 288 4.20 -12.46 20.26
CA ASP A 288 4.38 -11.50 21.34
C ASP A 288 4.97 -10.18 20.84
N TRP A 289 4.64 -9.09 21.54
CA TRP A 289 5.17 -7.76 21.23
C TRP A 289 6.70 -7.73 21.30
N SER A 290 7.33 -7.29 20.21
CA SER A 290 8.75 -6.97 20.11
C SER A 290 8.94 -5.48 19.86
N ARG A 291 9.96 -4.87 20.46
CA ARG A 291 10.41 -3.51 20.11
C ARG A 291 11.52 -3.61 19.08
N ILE A 292 11.38 -2.86 18.00
CA ILE A 292 12.31 -2.82 16.87
C ILE A 292 13.05 -1.47 16.86
N GLU A 293 14.35 -1.52 16.58
CA GLU A 293 15.11 -0.38 16.04
C GLU A 293 15.58 -0.73 14.63
N LEU A 294 15.16 0.07 13.66
CA LEU A 294 15.67 0.05 12.29
C LEU A 294 16.44 1.35 12.04
N LEU A 295 17.75 1.25 11.90
CA LEU A 295 18.63 2.35 11.51
C LEU A 295 18.94 2.21 10.02
N VAL A 296 18.65 3.24 9.22
CA VAL A 296 18.90 3.29 7.78
C VAL A 296 19.83 4.47 7.48
N ASP A 297 20.95 4.17 6.83
CA ASP A 297 21.87 5.18 6.30
C ASP A 297 21.82 5.19 4.77
N GLY A 298 21.04 6.11 4.21
CA GLY A 298 20.94 6.34 2.78
C GLY A 298 22.10 7.12 2.17
N ALA A 299 23.11 7.54 2.94
CA ALA A 299 24.38 8.03 2.39
C ALA A 299 25.28 6.85 1.98
N ASN A 300 25.31 5.78 2.78
CA ASN A 300 26.14 4.59 2.54
C ASN A 300 25.36 3.37 2.02
N GLY A 301 24.03 3.43 1.93
CA GLY A 301 23.17 2.31 1.54
C GLY A 301 23.18 1.17 2.55
N GLU A 302 23.20 1.51 3.84
CA GLU A 302 23.15 0.52 4.93
C GLU A 302 21.79 0.50 5.60
N ALA A 303 21.39 -0.65 6.12
CA ALA A 303 20.39 -0.73 7.17
C ALA A 303 20.77 -1.75 8.23
N ARG A 304 20.37 -1.49 9.47
CA ARG A 304 20.70 -2.31 10.65
C ARG A 304 19.43 -2.51 11.47
N LEU A 305 19.14 -3.76 11.81
CA LEU A 305 17.94 -4.15 12.54
C LEU A 305 18.31 -4.67 13.93
N ALA A 306 17.74 -4.08 14.98
CA ALA A 306 17.80 -4.59 16.34
C ALA A 306 16.41 -4.88 16.91
N VAL A 307 16.36 -5.88 17.78
CA VAL A 307 15.13 -6.46 18.32
C VAL A 307 15.27 -6.62 19.84
N ALA A 308 14.30 -6.10 20.59
CA ALA A 308 14.15 -6.33 22.03
C ALA A 308 12.81 -7.02 22.32
N GLN A 309 12.89 -8.20 22.92
CA GLN A 309 11.75 -8.90 23.53
C GLN A 309 12.17 -9.42 24.91
N PRO A 310 11.32 -9.33 25.95
CA PRO A 310 10.08 -8.54 26.00
C PRO A 310 10.35 -7.05 25.79
N VAL A 311 9.32 -6.29 25.38
CA VAL A 311 9.42 -4.83 25.19
C VAL A 311 10.01 -4.16 26.44
N GLY A 312 11.02 -3.31 26.23
CA GLY A 312 11.77 -2.63 27.30
C GLY A 312 13.05 -3.33 27.76
N SER A 313 13.34 -4.55 27.26
CA SER A 313 14.67 -5.17 27.41
C SER A 313 15.73 -4.48 26.54
N ALA A 314 17.00 -4.86 26.71
CA ALA A 314 18.06 -4.44 25.78
C ALA A 314 17.88 -5.14 24.43
N ALA A 315 18.06 -4.42 23.33
CA ALA A 315 17.95 -5.00 22.01
C ALA A 315 19.20 -5.80 21.63
N THR A 316 19.01 -6.80 20.77
CA THR A 316 20.11 -7.49 20.07
C THR A 316 20.06 -7.11 18.60
N GLU A 317 21.21 -6.82 17.98
CA GLU A 317 21.29 -6.64 16.54
C GLU A 317 21.13 -7.99 15.83
N VAL A 318 20.13 -8.12 14.93
CA VAL A 318 19.76 -9.40 14.32
C VAL A 318 20.11 -9.50 12.84
N ALA A 319 20.06 -8.39 12.10
CA ALA A 319 20.29 -8.37 10.66
C ALA A 319 20.89 -7.03 10.20
N ARG A 320 21.60 -7.07 9.07
CA ARG A 320 22.10 -5.91 8.33
C ARG A 320 21.83 -6.07 6.83
N PHE A 321 21.82 -4.94 6.14
CA PHE A 321 21.81 -4.82 4.69
C PHE A 321 22.87 -3.82 4.26
N LYS A 322 23.55 -4.08 3.13
CA LYS A 322 24.56 -3.18 2.54
C LYS A 322 24.52 -3.22 1.01
N ASP A 323 23.95 -2.19 0.40
CA ASP A 323 24.13 -1.88 -1.03
C ASP A 323 23.99 -0.36 -1.28
N PRO A 324 25.10 0.36 -1.56
CA PRO A 324 25.05 1.77 -1.94
C PRO A 324 24.14 2.08 -3.15
N ALA A 325 23.92 1.11 -4.05
CA ALA A 325 23.04 1.28 -5.22
C ALA A 325 21.55 1.08 -4.91
N ALA A 326 21.19 0.55 -3.74
CA ALA A 326 19.80 0.52 -3.29
C ALA A 326 19.33 1.90 -2.80
N ALA A 327 20.24 2.65 -2.19
CA ALA A 327 19.96 3.90 -1.47
C ALA A 327 19.18 4.92 -2.30
N ARG A 328 18.03 5.35 -1.79
CA ARG A 328 17.19 6.39 -2.37
C ARG A 328 16.36 7.08 -1.29
N SER A 329 15.89 8.29 -1.59
CA SER A 329 14.77 8.88 -0.85
C SER A 329 13.48 8.20 -1.29
N GLY A 330 12.65 7.78 -0.35
CA GLY A 330 11.36 7.14 -0.62
C GLY A 330 10.58 6.87 0.67
N PRO A 331 9.36 6.32 0.58
CA PRO A 331 8.56 6.09 1.77
C PRO A 331 9.11 4.93 2.62
N ILE A 332 8.69 4.90 3.88
CA ILE A 332 8.82 3.72 4.73
C ILE A 332 7.53 2.92 4.57
N GLY A 333 7.63 1.62 4.29
CA GLY A 333 6.48 0.73 4.15
C GLY A 333 6.36 -0.26 5.30
N LEU A 334 5.13 -0.59 5.69
CA LEU A 334 4.78 -1.74 6.51
C LEU A 334 3.99 -2.69 5.61
N GLN A 335 4.35 -3.97 5.60
CA GLN A 335 3.86 -4.93 4.61
C GLN A 335 3.15 -6.11 5.27
N MET A 336 1.92 -6.34 4.84
CA MET A 336 1.18 -7.58 5.02
C MET A 336 1.68 -8.53 3.94
N HIS A 337 2.58 -9.44 4.31
CA HIS A 337 3.37 -10.21 3.33
C HIS A 337 2.51 -11.13 2.45
N ASN A 338 1.46 -11.74 3.01
CA ASN A 338 0.54 -12.65 2.33
C ASN A 338 -0.92 -12.34 2.71
N GLY A 339 -1.87 -12.95 2.00
CA GLY A 339 -3.25 -13.04 2.48
C GLY A 339 -3.34 -13.80 3.82
N GLY A 340 -4.40 -13.55 4.57
CA GLY A 340 -4.66 -14.17 5.87
C GLY A 340 -3.84 -13.64 7.06
N LEU A 341 -2.80 -12.82 6.83
CA LEU A 341 -1.93 -12.32 7.91
C LEU A 341 -2.53 -11.11 8.65
N PHE A 342 -2.51 -11.17 9.98
CA PHE A 342 -2.90 -10.09 10.88
C PHE A 342 -1.68 -9.62 11.70
N ASP A 343 -1.02 -8.58 11.22
CA ASP A 343 0.14 -7.93 11.85
C ASP A 343 -0.32 -6.66 12.57
N GLU A 344 0.24 -6.37 13.74
CA GLU A 344 -0.02 -5.12 14.48
C GLU A 344 1.26 -4.33 14.73
N TYR A 345 1.24 -3.03 14.42
CA TYR A 345 2.33 -2.08 14.59
C TYR A 345 1.86 -0.89 15.43
N LYS A 346 2.67 -0.43 16.40
CA LYS A 346 2.36 0.76 17.21
C LYS A 346 3.63 1.43 17.73
N ASP A 347 3.46 2.52 18.48
CA ASP A 347 4.56 3.28 19.09
C ASP A 347 5.63 3.71 18.05
N ILE A 348 5.17 4.02 16.82
CA ILE A 348 6.00 4.26 15.64
C ILE A 348 6.55 5.69 15.69
N VAL A 349 7.84 5.83 15.93
CA VAL A 349 8.54 7.11 15.98
C VAL A 349 9.77 7.09 15.07
N ILE A 350 10.06 8.23 14.44
CA ILE A 350 11.19 8.41 13.53
C ILE A 350 12.08 9.56 13.99
N GLU A 351 13.39 9.35 13.94
CA GLU A 351 14.42 10.40 14.00
C GLU A 351 15.03 10.50 12.60
N VAL A 352 14.87 11.66 11.94
CA VAL A 352 15.40 11.91 10.59
C VAL A 352 16.85 12.39 10.70
N ASP A 353 17.71 11.92 9.78
CA ASP A 353 19.15 12.21 9.73
C ASP A 353 19.87 12.04 11.11
N PRO A 354 19.79 10.83 11.72
CA PRO A 354 20.33 10.59 13.06
C PRO A 354 21.85 10.88 13.10
N PRO A 355 22.35 11.61 14.11
CA PRO A 355 23.72 12.15 14.13
C PRO A 355 24.80 11.09 14.41
N ALA A 356 24.42 9.83 14.62
CA ALA A 356 25.34 8.73 14.89
C ALA A 356 24.84 7.45 14.21
N ASP A 357 25.68 6.87 13.35
CA ASP A 357 25.53 5.53 12.80
C ASP A 357 25.85 4.47 13.87
N ARG A 358 24.90 4.30 14.80
CA ARG A 358 24.87 3.20 15.76
C ARG A 358 23.45 2.92 16.19
N LEU A 359 23.19 1.65 16.48
CA LEU A 359 21.99 1.26 17.20
C LEU A 359 22.07 1.81 18.63
N ILE A 360 20.99 2.41 19.14
CA ILE A 360 20.93 3.01 20.48
C ILE A 360 20.18 2.14 21.49
N THR A 361 19.43 1.15 21.02
CA THR A 361 18.69 0.19 21.86
C THR A 361 19.51 -1.03 22.25
N VAL A 362 20.58 -1.33 21.50
CA VAL A 362 21.58 -2.35 21.83
C VAL A 362 22.48 -1.84 22.95
N LYS A 363 22.74 -2.67 23.96
CA LYS A 363 23.54 -2.36 25.15
C LYS A 363 24.60 -3.41 25.43
#